data_AF-A0A1B6KV77-F1
#
_entry.id   AF-A0A1B6KV77-F1
#
_cell.length_a   1.000
_cell.length_b   1.000
_cell.length_c   1.000
_cell.angle_alpha   90.00
_cell.angle_beta   90.00
_cell.angle_gamma   90.00
#
_symmetry.space_group_name_H-M   'P 1'
#
loop_
_entity.id
_entity.type
_entity.pdbx_description
1 polymer ?
#
loop_
_entity_poly.entity_id
_entity_poly.type
_entity_poly.pdbx_seq_one_letter_code
_entity_poly.pdbx_strand_id
1 'polypeptide(L)'
;FQEAIAVKFGFIACSVNNGSHYHHHQYIHLTGNVFLMIPAMPCESASPRPSLNASSAPRSVRRYPTYSDVTASPHHEYITRYNAADTKVGFLWSWNHMISRRWKWSSAPAKSDEAFQNKLLSDFRNFCSNSNNRLKNFWDSCWAVPR
;
A
#
# COMPACT_ATOMS: atom_id res chain seq x y z
N PHE A 1 -0.25 5.64 12.61
CA PHE A 1 -0.35 7.03 12.07
C PHE A 1 -0.55 7.06 10.56
N GLN A 2 0.20 6.32 9.73
CA GLN A 2 0.03 6.32 8.26
C GLN A 2 -1.43 6.09 7.80
N GLU A 3 -2.17 5.22 8.50
CA GLU A 3 -3.60 4.97 8.26
C GLU A 3 -4.46 6.22 8.49
N ALA A 4 -4.16 7.03 9.51
CA ALA A 4 -4.84 8.30 9.75
C ALA A 4 -4.53 9.34 8.66
N ILE A 5 -3.34 9.29 8.05
CA ILE A 5 -3.03 10.10 6.85
C ILE A 5 -3.87 9.62 5.65
N ALA A 6 -3.99 8.31 5.45
CA ALA A 6 -4.84 7.74 4.40
C ALA A 6 -6.31 8.18 4.57
N VAL A 7 -6.88 8.00 5.76
CA VAL A 7 -8.26 8.44 6.09
C VAL A 7 -8.42 9.96 5.90
N LYS A 8 -7.44 10.78 6.33
CA LYS A 8 -7.45 12.24 6.11
C LYS A 8 -7.53 12.62 4.63
N PHE A 9 -6.87 11.85 3.76
CA PHE A 9 -6.88 12.03 2.31
C PHE A 9 -8.05 11.32 1.61
N GLY A 10 -9.06 10.86 2.34
CA GLY A 10 -10.26 10.25 1.74
C GLY A 10 -10.05 8.83 1.24
N PHE A 11 -9.10 8.09 1.80
CA PHE A 11 -8.93 6.66 1.54
C PHE A 11 -9.72 5.82 2.55
N ILE A 12 -10.38 4.77 2.05
CA ILE A 12 -11.14 3.78 2.80
C ILE A 12 -10.37 2.46 2.77
N ALA A 13 -10.24 1.80 3.93
CA ALA A 13 -9.59 0.49 4.04
C ALA A 13 -10.44 -0.62 3.39
N CYS A 14 -9.79 -1.55 2.69
CA CYS A 14 -10.45 -2.66 2.00
C CYS A 14 -10.82 -3.78 2.98
N SER A 15 -11.98 -3.68 3.65
CA SER A 15 -12.53 -4.77 4.46
C SER A 15 -13.12 -5.89 3.57
N VAL A 16 -12.53 -7.08 3.67
CA VAL A 16 -13.04 -8.32 3.06
C VAL A 16 -13.18 -9.36 4.16
N ASN A 17 -14.37 -9.94 4.35
CA ASN A 17 -14.68 -10.82 5.48
C ASN A 17 -13.87 -12.15 5.53
N ASN A 18 -13.12 -12.48 4.47
CA ASN A 18 -12.37 -13.74 4.38
C ASN A 18 -10.99 -13.66 5.06
N GLY A 19 -10.95 -13.57 6.40
CA GLY A 19 -9.88 -14.06 7.28
C GLY A 19 -8.40 -13.71 6.97
N SER A 20 -8.15 -12.72 6.12
CA SER A 20 -6.87 -12.49 5.46
C SER A 20 -6.25 -11.20 5.97
N HIS A 21 -5.23 -11.33 6.84
CA HIS A 21 -4.52 -10.20 7.43
C HIS A 21 -3.84 -9.29 6.37
N TYR A 22 -3.70 -9.75 5.13
CA TYR A 22 -3.03 -9.06 4.04
C TYR A 22 -3.81 -7.85 3.46
N HIS A 23 -5.10 -7.68 3.79
CA HIS A 23 -5.93 -6.59 3.24
C HIS A 23 -6.06 -5.35 4.13
N HIS A 24 -5.75 -5.42 5.44
CA HIS A 24 -5.79 -4.23 6.34
C HIS A 24 -4.90 -3.08 5.86
N HIS A 25 -3.89 -3.40 5.06
CA HIS A 25 -2.91 -2.46 4.52
C HIS A 25 -3.27 -1.94 3.12
N GLN A 26 -4.43 -2.30 2.58
CA GLN A 26 -4.89 -1.94 1.24
C GLN A 26 -6.08 -0.97 1.33
N TYR A 27 -6.03 0.11 0.54
CA TYR A 27 -6.97 1.20 0.62
C TYR A 27 -7.38 1.70 -0.77
N ILE A 28 -8.60 2.22 -0.89
CA ILE A 28 -9.13 2.85 -2.11
C ILE A 28 -9.61 4.28 -1.80
N HIS A 29 -9.31 5.24 -2.67
CA HIS A 29 -9.80 6.62 -2.53
C HIS A 29 -11.31 6.71 -2.82
N LEU A 30 -12.02 7.64 -2.18
CA LEU A 30 -13.46 7.93 -2.37
C LEU A 30 -13.92 8.13 -3.82
N THR A 31 -13.02 8.43 -4.77
CA THR A 31 -13.35 8.52 -6.20
C THR A 31 -13.23 7.19 -6.95
N GLY A 32 -12.71 6.12 -6.33
CA GLY A 32 -12.39 4.83 -6.95
C GLY A 32 -11.10 4.83 -7.79
N ASN A 33 -10.66 5.99 -8.28
CA ASN A 33 -9.56 6.15 -9.24
C ASN A 33 -8.15 5.85 -8.70
N VAL A 34 -7.98 5.65 -7.39
CA VAL A 34 -6.66 5.53 -6.75
C VAL A 34 -6.68 4.43 -5.71
N PHE A 35 -5.65 3.58 -5.73
CA PHE A 35 -5.31 2.66 -4.65
C PHE A 35 -4.07 3.15 -3.90
N LEU A 36 -4.06 2.89 -2.59
CA LEU A 36 -2.94 3.14 -1.70
C LEU A 36 -2.66 1.85 -0.91
N MET A 37 -1.39 1.50 -0.76
CA MET A 37 -0.96 0.39 0.10
C MET A 37 0.12 0.87 1.06
N ILE A 38 -0.03 0.53 2.34
CA ILE A 38 0.99 0.75 3.38
C ILE A 38 1.79 -0.56 3.45
N PRO A 39 3.09 -0.59 3.09
CA PRO A 39 3.88 -1.80 3.27
C PRO A 39 3.83 -2.27 4.72
N ALA A 40 3.59 -3.57 4.95
CA ALA A 40 3.93 -4.15 6.23
C ALA A 40 5.45 -4.06 6.38
N MET A 41 5.93 -3.19 7.27
CA MET A 41 7.35 -3.18 7.65
C MET A 41 7.69 -4.60 8.13
N PRO A 42 8.70 -5.29 7.56
CA PRO A 42 9.13 -6.55 8.10
C PRO A 42 9.53 -6.35 9.56
N CYS A 43 8.86 -7.03 10.48
CA CYS A 43 9.29 -7.05 11.87
C CYS A 43 10.67 -7.72 11.92
N GLU A 44 11.59 -7.21 12.75
CA GLU A 44 12.94 -7.75 12.90
C GLU A 44 12.97 -9.17 13.53
N SER A 45 11.79 -9.76 13.80
CA SER A 45 11.60 -11.20 14.03
C SER A 45 11.76 -12.06 12.76
N ALA A 46 12.00 -11.47 11.59
CA ALA A 46 12.45 -12.17 10.39
C ALA A 46 13.89 -12.71 10.58
N SER A 47 13.98 -13.82 11.33
CA SER A 47 15.22 -14.54 11.67
C SER A 47 16.20 -14.58 10.48
N PRO A 48 17.49 -14.27 10.70
CA PRO A 48 18.47 -14.26 9.61
C PRO A 48 18.51 -15.64 8.97
N ARG A 49 18.04 -15.71 7.71
CA ARG A 49 18.03 -16.95 6.93
C ARG A 49 19.46 -17.51 6.94
N PRO A 50 19.69 -18.75 7.40
CA PRO A 50 21.04 -19.30 7.44
C PRO A 50 21.61 -19.29 6.03
N SER A 51 22.88 -18.89 5.91
CA SER A 51 23.59 -18.82 4.63
C SER A 51 23.70 -20.21 4.03
N LEU A 52 22.72 -20.57 3.18
CA LEU A 52 22.75 -21.80 2.39
C LEU A 52 23.83 -21.66 1.32
N ASN A 53 25.04 -22.07 1.69
CA ASN A 53 26.19 -22.19 0.80
C ASN A 53 25.76 -22.88 -0.50
N ALA A 54 26.04 -22.25 -1.64
CA ALA A 54 25.62 -22.70 -2.95
C ALA A 54 26.46 -23.90 -3.46
N SER A 55 26.40 -25.03 -2.74
CA SER A 55 26.91 -26.31 -3.24
C SER A 55 25.99 -26.85 -4.34
N SER A 56 26.60 -27.20 -5.47
CA SER A 56 25.89 -27.55 -6.71
C SER A 56 25.13 -28.88 -6.61
N ALA A 57 23.83 -28.85 -6.88
CA ALA A 57 23.01 -30.04 -7.15
C ALA A 57 22.19 -29.82 -8.45
N PRO A 58 22.09 -30.83 -9.35
CA PRO A 58 21.45 -30.66 -10.65
C PRO A 58 19.91 -30.58 -10.55
N ARG A 59 19.30 -29.82 -11.47
CA ARG A 59 17.84 -29.69 -11.59
C ARG A 59 17.19 -31.04 -11.93
N SER A 60 16.31 -31.54 -11.06
CA SER A 60 15.25 -32.47 -11.46
C SER A 60 13.95 -31.70 -11.73
N VAL A 61 13.17 -32.18 -12.70
CA VAL A 61 11.98 -31.50 -13.23
C VAL A 61 10.72 -32.23 -12.78
N ARG A 62 9.62 -31.49 -12.58
CA ARG A 62 8.28 -31.93 -12.10
C ARG A 62 8.21 -32.44 -10.65
N ARG A 63 7.88 -31.50 -9.76
CA ARG A 63 6.77 -31.63 -8.80
C ARG A 63 6.10 -30.27 -8.66
N TYR A 64 4.77 -30.22 -8.67
CA TYR A 64 4.05 -28.99 -8.37
C TYR A 64 4.19 -28.66 -6.87
N PRO A 65 4.38 -27.39 -6.47
CA PRO A 65 4.41 -27.03 -5.06
C PRO A 65 3.10 -27.37 -4.38
N THR A 66 3.14 -28.11 -3.28
CA THR A 66 1.99 -28.33 -2.41
C THR A 66 1.64 -27.02 -1.69
N TYR A 67 0.35 -26.76 -1.53
CA TYR A 67 -0.24 -25.43 -1.27
C TYR A 67 0.07 -24.80 0.11
N SER A 68 0.98 -25.39 0.90
CA SER A 68 1.19 -25.08 2.32
C SER A 68 2.32 -24.10 2.62
N ASP A 69 3.20 -23.80 1.66
CA ASP A 69 4.40 -22.95 1.88
C ASP A 69 4.54 -21.86 0.80
N VAL A 70 3.47 -21.08 0.63
CA VAL A 70 3.45 -19.86 -0.20
C VAL A 70 2.98 -18.70 0.69
N THR A 71 3.83 -18.34 1.66
CA THR A 71 3.56 -17.27 2.65
C THR A 71 3.43 -15.87 2.05
N ALA A 72 3.82 -15.70 0.79
CA ALA A 72 3.63 -14.51 -0.03
C ALA A 72 3.24 -14.89 -1.48
N SER A 73 2.23 -14.22 -2.03
CA SER A 73 1.95 -14.27 -3.47
C SER A 73 3.14 -13.70 -4.28
N PRO A 74 3.45 -14.20 -5.49
CA PRO A 74 4.56 -13.67 -6.31
C PRO A 74 4.53 -12.15 -6.51
N HIS A 75 3.34 -11.55 -6.56
CA HIS A 75 3.16 -10.09 -6.63
C HIS A 75 3.58 -9.37 -5.33
N HIS A 76 3.29 -9.97 -4.17
CA HIS A 76 3.75 -9.47 -2.87
C HIS A 76 5.28 -9.57 -2.77
N GLU A 77 5.88 -10.68 -3.24
CA GLU A 77 7.33 -10.83 -3.21
C GLU A 77 8.04 -9.79 -4.10
N TYR A 78 7.50 -9.50 -5.30
CA TYR A 78 8.02 -8.45 -6.18
C TYR A 78 8.03 -7.06 -5.51
N ILE A 79 6.91 -6.69 -4.87
CA ILE A 79 6.78 -5.43 -4.12
C ILE A 79 7.80 -5.38 -2.97
N THR A 80 7.90 -6.43 -2.16
CA THR A 80 8.79 -6.45 -1.01
C THR A 80 10.26 -6.39 -1.43
N ARG A 81 10.66 -7.05 -2.53
CA ARG A 81 12.03 -6.94 -3.08
C ARG A 81 12.40 -5.52 -3.50
N TYR A 82 11.49 -4.77 -4.12
CA TYR A 82 11.74 -3.37 -4.51
C TYR A 82 11.91 -2.44 -3.30
N ASN A 83 11.14 -2.69 -2.23
CA ASN A 83 11.18 -1.90 -0.99
C ASN A 83 12.27 -2.35 0.00
N ALA A 84 12.90 -3.52 -0.18
CA ALA A 84 13.87 -4.07 0.77
C ALA A 84 15.28 -3.42 0.70
N ALA A 85 15.56 -2.65 -0.36
CA ALA A 85 16.88 -2.01 -0.54
C ALA A 85 17.11 -0.78 0.36
N ASP A 86 16.06 -0.27 1.01
CA ASP A 86 16.08 0.97 1.78
C ASP A 86 14.87 0.98 2.73
N THR A 87 15.07 1.10 4.06
CA THR A 87 14.00 0.96 5.08
C THR A 87 13.07 2.18 5.19
N LYS A 88 12.72 2.76 4.03
CA LYS A 88 11.96 4.00 3.88
C LYS A 88 10.48 3.79 4.18
N VAL A 89 10.07 4.24 5.37
CA VAL A 89 8.66 4.38 5.75
C VAL A 89 7.94 5.25 4.70
N GLY A 90 6.91 4.70 4.07
CA GLY A 90 6.24 5.34 2.95
C GLY A 90 4.95 4.65 2.52
N PHE A 91 4.45 5.01 1.35
CA PHE A 91 3.21 4.50 0.77
C PHE A 91 3.46 4.06 -0.67
N LEU A 92 2.84 2.96 -1.07
CA LEU A 92 2.71 2.56 -2.47
C LEU A 92 1.41 3.15 -3.02
N TRP A 93 1.47 3.67 -4.24
CA TRP A 93 0.37 4.37 -4.90
C TRP A 93 0.18 3.81 -6.30
N SER A 94 -1.07 3.55 -6.70
CA SER A 94 -1.38 3.18 -8.08
C SER A 94 -2.71 3.78 -8.56
N TRP A 95 -2.76 4.09 -9.86
CA TRP A 95 -3.96 4.53 -10.52
C TRP A 95 -4.86 3.34 -10.85
N ASN A 96 -6.16 3.47 -10.61
CA ASN A 96 -7.13 2.46 -10.98
C ASN A 96 -7.61 2.70 -12.42
N HIS A 97 -6.96 2.03 -13.38
CA HIS A 97 -7.32 2.13 -14.80
C HIS A 97 -8.56 1.27 -15.19
N MET A 98 -9.24 0.60 -14.25
CA MET A 98 -10.31 -0.37 -14.55
C MET A 98 -11.74 0.24 -14.58
N ILE A 99 -11.99 1.41 -13.97
CA ILE A 99 -13.30 2.12 -14.04
C ILE A 99 -13.15 2.79 -15.46
N SER A 100 -13.75 2.17 -16.49
CA SER A 100 -14.05 2.70 -17.84
C SER A 100 -14.90 4.00 -17.85
N ARG A 101 -15.68 4.32 -18.89
CA ARG A 101 -16.64 5.44 -18.82
C ARG A 101 -18.01 5.10 -18.18
N ARG A 102 -18.34 3.82 -17.95
CA ARG A 102 -19.73 3.38 -17.65
C ARG A 102 -20.17 3.36 -16.17
N TRP A 103 -19.26 3.09 -15.24
CA TRP A 103 -19.50 3.06 -13.77
C TRP A 103 -19.40 4.49 -13.19
N LYS A 104 -19.07 5.51 -14.01
CA LYS A 104 -19.07 6.95 -13.65
C LYS A 104 -20.51 7.46 -13.60
N TRP A 105 -21.25 7.09 -12.55
CA TRP A 105 -22.69 7.34 -12.37
C TRP A 105 -23.11 8.82 -12.26
N SER A 106 -22.22 9.78 -12.53
CA SER A 106 -22.65 11.18 -12.71
C SER A 106 -21.79 11.94 -13.69
N SER A 107 -22.38 12.99 -14.25
CA SER A 107 -21.73 14.12 -14.93
C SER A 107 -20.80 14.95 -14.01
N ALA A 108 -20.33 14.37 -12.90
CA ALA A 108 -19.31 14.86 -11.98
C ALA A 108 -17.88 14.95 -12.56
N PRO A 109 -17.35 16.05 -13.15
CA PRO A 109 -15.97 16.07 -13.65
C PRO A 109 -14.93 15.69 -12.58
N ALA A 110 -15.18 16.04 -11.31
CA ALA A 110 -14.35 15.69 -10.16
C ALA A 110 -14.15 14.17 -9.93
N LYS A 111 -14.96 13.29 -10.54
CA LYS A 111 -14.78 11.82 -10.50
C LYS A 111 -14.04 11.26 -11.72
N SER A 112 -13.73 12.06 -12.73
CA SER A 112 -13.07 11.62 -13.96
C SER A 112 -11.77 12.34 -14.30
N ASP A 113 -11.54 13.52 -13.74
CA ASP A 113 -10.44 14.39 -14.12
C ASP A 113 -9.06 13.82 -13.70
N GLU A 114 -8.12 13.80 -14.65
CA GLU A 114 -6.72 13.44 -14.43
C GLU A 114 -5.97 14.59 -13.73
N ALA A 115 -6.37 15.85 -13.93
CA ALA A 115 -5.80 16.97 -13.19
C ALA A 115 -6.17 16.90 -11.69
N PHE A 116 -7.38 16.48 -11.33
CA PHE A 116 -7.71 16.16 -9.93
C PHE A 116 -6.83 15.04 -9.36
N GLN A 117 -6.63 13.94 -10.10
CA GLN A 117 -5.80 12.81 -9.65
C GLN A 117 -4.33 13.24 -9.42
N ASN A 118 -3.76 14.00 -10.37
CA ASN A 118 -2.43 14.57 -10.25
C ASN A 118 -2.33 15.59 -9.10
N LYS A 119 -3.35 16.43 -8.91
CA LYS A 119 -3.42 17.38 -7.78
C LYS A 119 -3.48 16.66 -6.43
N LEU A 120 -4.24 15.57 -6.33
CA LEU A 120 -4.33 14.75 -5.11
C LEU A 120 -2.98 14.13 -4.74
N LEU A 121 -2.26 13.54 -5.71
CA LEU A 121 -0.92 12.99 -5.50
C LEU A 121 0.12 14.07 -5.16
N SER A 122 0.01 15.25 -5.79
CA SER A 122 0.86 16.41 -5.48
C SER A 122 0.64 16.88 -4.04
N ASP A 123 -0.61 17.07 -3.61
CA ASP A 123 -0.91 17.48 -2.23
C ASP A 123 -0.55 16.41 -1.20
N PHE A 124 -0.75 15.13 -1.51
CA PHE A 124 -0.33 14.01 -0.65
C PHE A 124 1.19 14.00 -0.45
N ARG A 125 1.98 14.24 -1.50
CA ARG A 125 3.45 14.36 -1.41
C ARG A 125 3.88 15.58 -0.60
N ASN A 126 3.28 16.75 -0.87
CA ASN A 126 3.56 17.98 -0.12
C ASN A 126 3.16 17.87 1.36
N PHE A 127 2.09 17.13 1.66
CA PHE A 127 1.72 16.82 3.03
C PHE A 127 2.74 15.90 3.68
N CYS A 128 3.14 14.80 3.03
CA CYS A 128 4.12 13.86 3.57
C CYS A 128 5.53 14.46 3.74
N SER A 129 5.91 15.48 2.97
CA SER A 129 7.15 16.26 3.18
C SER A 129 7.05 17.32 4.28
N ASN A 130 5.96 17.35 5.05
CA ASN A 130 5.66 18.35 6.08
C ASN A 130 5.63 19.80 5.56
N SER A 131 5.26 20.02 4.30
CA SER A 131 5.10 21.38 3.75
C SER A 131 4.13 22.20 4.61
N ASN A 132 4.52 23.43 4.92
CA ASN A 132 3.80 24.36 5.79
C ASN A 132 3.41 23.76 7.17
N ASN A 133 4.24 22.86 7.70
CA ASN A 133 4.02 22.11 8.95
C ASN A 133 2.71 21.28 8.99
N ARG A 134 2.09 20.99 7.84
CA ARG A 134 0.79 20.30 7.78
C ARG A 134 0.80 18.90 8.38
N LEU A 135 1.91 18.17 8.28
CA LEU A 135 2.06 16.83 8.86
C LEU A 135 2.22 16.91 10.38
N LYS A 136 3.09 17.82 10.86
CA LYS A 136 3.32 18.08 12.28
C LYS A 136 2.04 18.54 12.99
N ASN A 137 1.35 19.54 12.44
CA ASN A 137 0.09 20.05 12.97
C ASN A 137 -0.99 18.94 12.99
N PHE A 138 -1.01 18.04 12.01
CA PHE A 138 -1.93 16.90 12.00
C PHE A 138 -1.55 15.86 13.07
N TRP A 139 -0.27 15.51 13.20
CA TRP A 139 0.22 14.62 14.25
C TRP A 139 -0.19 15.12 15.64
N ASP A 140 0.05 16.40 15.93
CA ASP A 140 -0.29 17.01 17.21
C ASP A 140 -1.82 17.02 17.43
N SER A 141 -2.62 17.29 16.40
CA SER A 141 -4.08 17.20 16.49
C SER A 141 -4.61 15.78 16.75
N CYS A 142 -3.89 14.74 16.32
CA CYS A 142 -4.24 13.35 16.62
C CYS A 142 -3.90 12.94 18.06
N TRP A 143 -3.02 13.68 18.74
CA TRP A 143 -2.61 13.41 20.13
C TRP A 143 -3.30 14.33 21.15
N ALA A 144 -3.82 15.47 20.70
CA ALA A 144 -4.47 16.50 21.53
C ALA A 144 -5.93 16.17 21.94
N VAL A 145 -6.36 14.91 21.83
CA VAL A 145 -7.67 14.44 22.30
C VAL A 145 -7.49 13.79 23.68
N PRO A 146 -7.97 14.41 24.77
CA PRO A 146 -8.06 13.73 26.07
C PRO A 146 -9.03 12.55 25.98
N ARG A 147 -8.79 11.51 26.78
CA ARG A 147 -9.79 10.46 27.04
C ARG A 147 -10.73 10.89 28.17
#